data_AF-A0A2T7W1Q6-F1
#
_entry.id   AF-A0A2T7W1Q6-F1
#
_cell.length_a   1.000
_cell.length_b   1.000
_cell.length_c   1.000
_cell.angle_alpha   90.00
_cell.angle_beta   90.00
_cell.angle_gamma   90.00
#
_symmetry.space_group_name_H-M   'P 1'
#
loop_
_entity.id
_entity.type
_entity.pdbx_description
1 polymer ?
#
loop_
_entity_poly.entity_id
_entity_poly.type
_entity_poly.pdbx_seq_one_letter_code
_entity_poly.pdbx_strand_id
1 'polypeptide(L)'
;MNWSDVGDALFGGVSQYGAILELVQNSVYAGAVLGLVGGLIGVFVMQRDMAFAVHGISELSFAGAAVALLVGADVVSGSIVGSLIAAALIGVLGARARDRNSIIGVLMPFGLGVGILCLSLYNGRSATRFSLLTGQIVSVQSGQLGWLVVI
;
A
#
# COMPACT_ATOMS: atom_id res chain seq x y z
N MET A 1 14.59 12.67 -40.25
CA MET A 1 13.72 12.09 -39.21
C MET A 1 13.08 13.25 -38.48
N ASN A 2 11.78 13.45 -38.70
CA ASN A 2 11.03 14.48 -38.00
C ASN A 2 10.68 14.00 -36.59
N TRP A 3 10.42 14.93 -35.66
CA TRP A 3 9.99 14.59 -34.30
C TRP A 3 8.70 13.75 -34.26
N SER A 4 7.83 13.89 -35.26
CA SER A 4 6.66 13.03 -35.46
C SER A 4 7.04 11.58 -35.71
N ASP A 5 8.04 11.32 -36.55
CA ASP A 5 8.47 9.98 -36.93
C ASP A 5 9.14 9.27 -35.74
N VAL A 6 9.85 10.05 -34.91
CA VAL A 6 10.45 9.55 -33.66
C VAL A 6 9.35 9.24 -32.63
N GLY A 7 8.31 10.07 -32.52
CA GLY A 7 7.17 9.83 -31.65
C GLY A 7 6.36 8.60 -32.05
N ASP A 8 6.09 8.42 -33.33
CA ASP A 8 5.38 7.24 -33.85
C ASP A 8 6.21 5.96 -33.69
N ALA A 9 7.53 6.03 -33.88
CA ALA A 9 8.43 4.89 -33.66
C ALA A 9 8.60 4.51 -32.18
N LEU A 10 8.57 5.49 -31.26
CA LEU A 10 8.74 5.25 -29.82
C LEU A 10 7.43 4.86 -29.11
N PHE A 11 6.29 5.44 -29.52
CA PHE A 11 5.02 5.30 -28.80
C PHE A 11 3.91 4.63 -29.63
N GLY A 12 4.19 4.19 -30.86
CA GLY A 12 3.23 3.51 -31.73
C GLY A 12 2.12 4.41 -32.28
N GLY A 13 2.27 5.73 -32.15
CA GLY A 13 1.28 6.73 -32.55
C GLY A 13 0.48 7.32 -31.40
N VAL A 14 0.06 8.59 -31.56
CA VAL A 14 -0.64 9.37 -30.52
C VAL A 14 -1.97 8.71 -30.10
N SER A 15 -2.64 8.01 -31.02
CA SER A 15 -3.88 7.27 -30.74
C SER A 15 -3.66 6.07 -29.81
N GLN A 16 -2.60 5.30 -30.02
CA GLN A 16 -2.26 4.15 -29.19
C GLN A 16 -1.75 4.60 -27.82
N TYR A 17 -0.98 5.68 -27.76
CA TYR A 17 -0.57 6.29 -26.50
C TYR A 17 -1.77 6.81 -25.69
N GLY A 18 -2.76 7.42 -26.34
CA GLY A 18 -4.01 7.87 -25.72
C GLY A 18 -4.79 6.72 -25.08
N ALA A 19 -4.90 5.57 -25.74
CA ALA A 19 -5.58 4.39 -25.22
C ALA A 19 -4.87 3.80 -23.98
N ILE A 20 -3.54 3.81 -23.95
CA ILE A 20 -2.76 3.35 -22.79
C ILE A 20 -2.91 4.32 -21.62
N LEU A 21 -2.90 5.63 -21.90
CA LEU A 21 -3.10 6.66 -20.89
C LEU A 21 -4.47 6.52 -20.21
N GLU A 22 -5.52 6.25 -20.96
CA GLU A 22 -6.87 6.05 -20.42
C GLU A 22 -6.92 4.86 -19.45
N LEU A 23 -6.21 3.77 -19.76
CA LEU A 23 -6.14 2.58 -18.91
C LEU A 23 -5.40 2.84 -17.58
N VAL A 24 -4.37 3.68 -17.59
CA VAL A 24 -3.48 3.91 -16.44
C VAL A 24 -3.81 5.22 -15.71
N GLN A 25 -4.77 6.01 -16.20
CA GLN A 25 -5.11 7.33 -15.68
C GLN A 25 -5.38 7.32 -14.16
N ASN A 26 -6.16 6.36 -13.68
CA ASN A 26 -6.42 6.20 -12.24
C ASN A 26 -5.13 5.93 -11.45
N SER A 27 -4.21 5.15 -12.01
CA SER A 27 -2.93 4.84 -11.36
C SER A 27 -2.04 6.07 -11.23
N VAL A 28 -2.04 6.92 -12.26
CA VAL A 28 -1.29 8.19 -12.27
C VAL A 28 -1.82 9.12 -11.18
N TYR A 29 -3.14 9.30 -11.10
CA TYR A 29 -3.74 10.12 -10.05
C TYR A 29 -3.53 9.53 -8.65
N ALA A 30 -3.71 8.22 -8.48
CA ALA A 30 -3.44 7.55 -7.20
C ALA A 30 -1.99 7.75 -6.76
N GLY A 31 -1.04 7.60 -7.69
CA GLY A 31 0.38 7.82 -7.44
C GLY A 31 0.70 9.27 -7.05
N ALA A 32 0.09 10.24 -7.73
CA ALA A 32 0.26 11.66 -7.40
C ALA A 32 -0.25 11.99 -5.99
N VAL A 33 -1.42 11.49 -5.62
CA VAL A 33 -2.00 11.72 -4.28
C VAL A 33 -1.18 11.00 -3.21
N LEU A 34 -0.83 9.72 -3.40
CA LEU A 34 0.01 8.97 -2.47
C LEU A 34 1.39 9.62 -2.30
N GLY A 35 2.00 10.14 -3.36
CA GLY A 35 3.26 10.86 -3.31
C GLY A 35 3.17 12.16 -2.50
N LEU A 36 2.09 12.92 -2.69
CA LEU A 36 1.84 14.15 -1.93
C LEU A 36 1.60 13.86 -0.45
N VAL A 37 0.69 12.93 -0.14
CA VAL A 37 0.34 12.56 1.24
C VAL A 37 1.55 11.93 1.95
N GLY A 38 2.23 10.99 1.30
CA GLY A 38 3.44 10.36 1.82
C GLY A 38 4.58 11.36 2.06
N GLY A 39 4.76 12.31 1.14
CA GLY A 39 5.75 13.38 1.29
C GLY A 39 5.47 14.29 2.49
N LEU A 40 4.21 14.67 2.69
CA LEU A 40 3.80 15.50 3.83
C LEU A 40 3.91 14.75 5.16
N ILE A 41 3.36 13.52 5.24
CA ILE A 41 3.40 12.70 6.45
C ILE A 41 4.85 12.33 6.80
N GLY A 42 5.68 12.04 5.80
CA GLY A 42 7.09 11.68 5.97
C GLY A 42 7.89 12.71 6.76
N VAL A 43 7.64 14.01 6.55
CA VAL A 43 8.29 15.08 7.33
C VAL A 43 7.99 14.95 8.83
N PHE A 44 6.73 14.72 9.19
CA PHE A 44 6.33 14.56 10.59
C PHE A 44 6.84 13.26 11.21
N VAL A 45 6.89 12.17 10.43
CA VAL A 45 7.45 10.89 10.86
C VAL A 45 8.92 11.05 11.23
N MET A 46 9.70 11.75 10.38
CA MET A 46 11.11 11.99 10.61
C MET A 46 11.35 12.92 11.81
N GLN A 47 10.60 14.02 11.91
CA GLN A 47 10.72 14.95 13.04
C GLN A 47 10.35 14.33 14.40
N ARG A 48 9.58 13.23 14.42
CA ARG A 48 9.15 12.54 15.64
C ARG A 48 9.94 11.26 15.94
N ASP A 49 11.03 11.00 15.22
CA ASP A 49 11.83 9.76 15.30
C ASP A 49 10.98 8.48 15.13
N MET A 50 9.93 8.57 14.30
CA MET A 50 8.95 7.49 14.10
C MET A 50 9.19 6.69 12.81
N ALA A 51 10.39 6.77 12.21
CA ALA A 51 10.69 6.15 10.92
C ALA A 51 10.38 4.63 10.90
N PHE A 52 10.76 3.91 11.96
CA PHE A 52 10.45 2.48 12.08
C PHE A 52 8.95 2.18 12.25
N ALA A 53 8.17 3.12 12.80
CA ALA A 53 6.73 2.90 13.04
C ALA A 53 5.96 2.71 11.73
N VAL A 54 6.39 3.39 10.66
CA VAL A 54 5.77 3.25 9.32
C VAL A 54 5.96 1.84 8.78
N HIS A 55 7.12 1.23 9.01
CA HIS A 55 7.31 -0.20 8.72
C HIS A 55 6.31 -1.03 9.52
N GLY A 56 6.36 -0.97 10.86
CA GLY A 56 5.47 -1.78 11.71
C GLY A 56 3.98 -1.69 11.35
N ILE A 57 3.49 -0.50 11.01
CA ILE A 57 2.11 -0.30 10.55
C ILE A 57 1.85 -1.02 9.22
N SER A 58 2.80 -0.99 8.30
CA SER A 58 2.72 -1.66 7.00
C SER A 58 2.67 -3.19 7.13
N GLU A 59 3.48 -3.82 8.00
CA GLU A 59 3.44 -5.28 8.16
C GLU A 59 2.15 -5.75 8.84
N LEU A 60 1.60 -4.99 9.80
CA LEU A 60 0.29 -5.32 10.38
C LEU A 60 -0.87 -5.01 9.44
N SER A 61 -0.76 -3.98 8.60
CA SER A 61 -1.71 -3.73 7.51
C SER A 61 -1.77 -4.93 6.57
N PHE A 62 -0.59 -5.43 6.16
CA PHE A 62 -0.47 -6.63 5.36
C PHE A 62 -1.07 -7.86 6.08
N ALA A 63 -0.78 -8.05 7.37
CA ALA A 63 -1.35 -9.13 8.16
C ALA A 63 -2.89 -9.07 8.18
N GLY A 64 -3.46 -7.89 8.43
CA GLY A 64 -4.91 -7.68 8.43
C GLY A 64 -5.55 -7.94 7.06
N ALA A 65 -4.89 -7.50 5.98
CA ALA A 65 -5.32 -7.78 4.60
C ALA A 65 -5.34 -9.28 4.30
N ALA A 66 -4.28 -10.00 4.71
CA ALA A 66 -4.16 -11.44 4.51
C ALA A 66 -5.17 -12.25 5.35
N VAL A 67 -5.44 -11.81 6.59
CA VAL A 67 -6.49 -12.40 7.44
C VAL A 67 -7.86 -12.17 6.78
N ALA A 68 -8.19 -10.94 6.37
CA ALA A 68 -9.45 -10.65 5.71
C ALA A 68 -9.65 -11.50 4.45
N LEU A 69 -8.59 -11.63 3.64
CA LEU A 69 -8.61 -12.51 2.46
C LEU A 69 -8.91 -13.97 2.84
N LEU A 70 -8.28 -14.49 3.90
CA LEU A 70 -8.47 -15.88 4.34
C LEU A 70 -9.92 -16.15 4.76
N VAL A 71 -10.57 -15.21 5.45
CA VAL A 71 -11.97 -15.36 5.91
C VAL A 71 -12.98 -14.94 4.82
N GLY A 72 -12.51 -14.51 3.64
CA GLY A 72 -13.36 -14.08 2.53
C GLY A 72 -14.00 -12.69 2.71
N ALA A 73 -13.42 -11.85 3.58
CA ALA A 73 -13.81 -10.46 3.79
C ALA A 73 -13.06 -9.51 2.82
N ASP A 74 -13.48 -8.25 2.80
CA ASP A 74 -12.82 -7.21 2.01
C ASP A 74 -11.38 -6.94 2.49
N VAL A 75 -10.44 -7.03 1.56
CA VAL A 75 -9.00 -6.89 1.81
C VAL A 75 -8.63 -5.48 2.26
N VAL A 76 -9.25 -4.46 1.65
CA VAL A 76 -8.96 -3.05 1.96
C VAL A 76 -9.40 -2.73 3.39
N SER A 77 -10.59 -3.19 3.77
CA SER A 77 -11.09 -3.06 5.14
C SER A 77 -10.19 -3.79 6.14
N GLY A 78 -9.74 -5.01 5.80
CA GLY A 78 -8.78 -5.76 6.61
C GLY A 78 -7.45 -5.05 6.80
N SER A 79 -6.93 -4.42 5.76
CA SER A 79 -5.66 -3.68 5.82
C SER A 79 -5.77 -2.43 6.69
N ILE A 80 -6.88 -1.69 6.60
CA ILE A 80 -7.17 -0.53 7.45
C ILE A 80 -7.25 -0.96 8.92
N VAL A 81 -7.99 -2.03 9.22
CA VAL A 81 -8.09 -2.56 10.60
C VAL A 81 -6.72 -2.97 11.13
N GLY A 82 -5.91 -3.67 10.33
CA GLY A 82 -4.53 -4.03 10.70
C GLY A 82 -3.67 -2.80 11.02
N SER A 83 -3.71 -1.76 10.18
CA SER A 83 -3.00 -0.51 10.39
C SER A 83 -3.46 0.23 11.66
N LEU A 84 -4.76 0.26 11.93
CA LEU A 84 -5.31 0.87 13.13
C LEU A 84 -4.88 0.13 14.40
N ILE A 85 -4.86 -1.21 14.37
CA ILE A 85 -4.35 -2.04 15.48
C ILE A 85 -2.86 -1.74 15.70
N ALA A 86 -2.05 -1.66 14.64
CA ALA A 86 -0.64 -1.31 14.75
C ALA A 86 -0.43 0.07 15.37
N ALA A 87 -1.16 1.08 14.87
CA ALA A 87 -1.09 2.44 15.36
C ALA A 87 -1.51 2.52 16.85
N ALA A 88 -2.56 1.79 17.24
CA ALA A 88 -3.00 1.72 18.63
C ALA A 88 -1.97 1.03 19.53
N LEU A 89 -1.38 -0.09 19.11
CA LEU A 89 -0.33 -0.79 19.86
C LEU A 89 0.91 0.09 20.04
N ILE A 90 1.36 0.74 18.97
CA ILE A 90 2.51 1.66 19.01
C ILE A 90 2.19 2.88 19.88
N GLY A 91 0.97 3.41 19.83
CA GLY A 91 0.54 4.57 20.62
C GLY A 91 0.41 4.28 22.12
N VAL A 92 -0.22 3.16 22.48
CA VAL A 92 -0.48 2.78 23.89
C VAL A 92 0.79 2.25 24.56
N LEU A 93 1.53 1.37 23.88
CA LEU A 93 2.70 0.72 24.47
C LEU A 93 3.99 1.52 24.26
N GLY A 94 4.04 2.39 23.23
CA GLY A 94 5.22 3.21 22.88
C GLY A 94 5.33 4.54 23.61
N ALA A 95 4.77 4.67 24.82
CA ALA A 95 4.76 5.91 25.60
C ALA A 95 6.16 6.50 25.88
N ARG A 96 7.21 5.67 25.84
CA ARG A 96 8.62 6.06 25.88
C ARG A 96 9.31 5.73 24.56
N ALA A 97 10.17 6.62 24.08
CA ALA A 97 10.88 6.46 22.81
C ALA A 97 11.68 5.15 22.71
N ARG A 98 12.25 4.68 23.83
CA ARG A 98 12.97 3.39 23.90
C ARG A 98 12.02 2.19 23.76
N ASP A 99 10.87 2.24 24.41
CA ASP A 99 9.89 1.16 24.40
C ASP A 99 9.24 1.03 23.02
N ARG A 100 8.99 2.17 22.36
CA ARG A 100 8.45 2.24 20.99
C ARG A 100 9.29 1.43 20.00
N ASN A 101 10.61 1.63 19.98
CA ASN A 101 11.46 0.94 19.01
C ASN A 101 11.53 -0.57 19.25
N SER A 102 11.43 -0.99 20.52
CA SER A 102 11.42 -2.40 20.89
C SER A 102 10.10 -3.08 20.49
N ILE A 103 8.96 -2.42 20.71
CA ILE A 103 7.64 -2.92 20.30
C ILE A 103 7.57 -3.05 18.78
N ILE A 104 7.99 -2.02 18.05
CA ILE A 104 8.01 -2.05 16.59
C ILE A 104 8.88 -3.22 16.10
N GLY A 105 10.06 -3.43 16.71
CA GLY A 105 10.95 -4.54 16.37
C GLY A 105 10.31 -5.93 16.51
N VAL A 106 9.36 -6.10 17.44
CA VAL A 106 8.58 -7.34 17.57
C VAL A 106 7.39 -7.37 16.60
N LEU A 107 6.76 -6.22 16.38
CA LEU A 107 5.57 -6.08 15.54
C LEU A 107 5.86 -6.40 14.07
N MET A 108 7.03 -6.00 13.55
CA MET A 108 7.44 -6.24 12.16
C MET A 108 7.45 -7.75 11.79
N PRO A 109 8.23 -8.62 12.47
CA PRO A 109 8.23 -10.06 12.15
C PRO A 109 6.91 -10.74 12.51
N PHE A 110 6.18 -10.25 13.51
CA PHE A 110 4.87 -10.77 13.87
C PHE A 110 3.85 -10.56 12.74
N GLY A 111 3.71 -9.33 12.24
CA GLY A 111 2.78 -9.01 11.16
C GLY A 111 3.10 -9.81 9.89
N LEU A 112 4.36 -9.85 9.50
CA LEU A 112 4.80 -10.64 8.36
C LEU A 112 4.53 -12.14 8.54
N GLY A 113 4.80 -12.70 9.72
CA GLY A 113 4.54 -14.10 10.04
C GLY A 113 3.05 -14.44 9.97
N VAL A 114 2.18 -13.62 10.58
CA VAL A 114 0.73 -13.81 10.54
C VAL A 114 0.20 -13.69 9.11
N GLY A 115 0.66 -12.69 8.35
CA GLY A 115 0.24 -12.51 6.97
C GLY A 115 0.64 -13.67 6.07
N ILE A 116 1.89 -14.13 6.15
CA ILE A 116 2.37 -15.29 5.39
C ILE A 116 1.63 -16.58 5.80
N LEU A 117 1.37 -16.78 7.10
CA LEU A 117 0.57 -17.92 7.57
C LEU A 117 -0.82 -17.91 6.94
N CYS A 118 -1.51 -16.76 6.96
CA CYS A 118 -2.85 -16.64 6.38
C CYS A 118 -2.85 -16.86 4.88
N LEU A 119 -1.85 -16.33 4.16
CA LEU A 119 -1.69 -16.56 2.72
C LEU A 119 -1.38 -18.03 2.41
N SER A 120 -0.62 -18.71 3.26
CA SER A 120 -0.29 -20.14 3.13
C SER A 120 -1.54 -21.01 3.29
N LEU A 121 -2.44 -20.65 4.20
CA LEU A 121 -3.72 -21.33 4.41
C LEU A 121 -4.76 -21.01 3.33
N TYR A 122 -4.57 -19.92 2.57
CA TYR A 122 -5.51 -19.50 1.54
C TYR A 122 -5.36 -20.33 0.25
N ASN A 123 -6.37 -21.13 -0.06
CA ASN A 123 -6.42 -22.01 -1.25
C ASN A 123 -6.84 -21.32 -2.55
N GLY A 124 -6.99 -19.99 -2.57
CA GLY A 124 -7.39 -19.26 -3.77
C GLY A 124 -6.25 -18.99 -4.76
N ARG A 125 -6.47 -18.03 -5.67
CA ARG A 125 -5.54 -17.73 -6.77
C ARG A 125 -4.18 -17.24 -6.27
N SER A 126 -3.11 -17.82 -6.81
CA SER A 126 -1.73 -17.41 -6.49
C SER A 126 -1.45 -15.93 -6.79
N ALA A 127 -2.02 -15.42 -7.90
CA ALA A 127 -1.91 -14.01 -8.28
C ALA A 127 -2.42 -13.06 -7.19
N THR A 128 -3.49 -13.41 -6.48
CA THR A 128 -4.03 -12.59 -5.37
C THR A 128 -3.05 -12.53 -4.20
N ARG A 129 -2.36 -13.63 -3.88
CA ARG A 129 -1.34 -13.65 -2.80
C ARG A 129 -0.17 -12.73 -3.14
N PHE A 130 0.34 -12.80 -4.37
CA PHE A 130 1.44 -11.97 -4.83
C PHE A 130 1.07 -10.48 -4.91
N SER A 131 -0.15 -10.19 -5.37
CA SER A 131 -0.69 -8.82 -5.42
C SER A 131 -0.75 -8.16 -4.05
N LEU A 132 -0.97 -8.92 -2.96
CA LEU A 132 -0.96 -8.38 -1.59
C LEU A 132 0.45 -8.08 -1.09
N LEU A 133 1.45 -8.85 -1.52
CA LEU A 133 2.86 -8.66 -1.11
C LEU A 133 3.51 -7.48 -1.83
N THR A 134 3.16 -7.27 -3.10
CA THR A 134 3.79 -6.25 -3.95
C THR A 134 2.97 -4.97 -4.10
N GLY A 135 1.66 -5.03 -3.81
CA GLY A 135 0.72 -3.96 -4.08
C GLY A 135 0.43 -3.81 -5.57
N GLN A 136 -0.80 -3.40 -5.93
CA GLN A 136 -1.20 -3.24 -7.33
C GLN A 136 -1.97 -1.94 -7.59
N ILE A 137 -1.21 -0.89 -7.88
CA ILE A 137 -1.75 0.44 -8.21
C ILE A 137 -2.54 0.47 -9.52
N VAL A 138 -2.22 -0.42 -10.46
CA VAL A 138 -2.90 -0.51 -11.76
C VAL A 138 -4.36 -0.97 -11.64
N SER A 139 -4.70 -1.64 -10.54
CA SER A 139 -6.05 -2.17 -10.30
C SER A 139 -7.02 -1.18 -9.65
N VAL A 140 -6.56 0.05 -9.35
CA VAL A 140 -7.35 1.06 -8.61
C VAL A 140 -8.56 1.52 -9.43
N GLN A 141 -9.75 1.29 -8.87
CA GLN A 141 -11.00 1.74 -9.48
C GLN A 141 -11.33 3.19 -9.12
N SER A 142 -12.11 3.87 -9.97
CA SER A 142 -12.46 5.29 -9.79
C SER A 142 -13.14 5.57 -8.45
N GLY A 143 -13.93 4.63 -7.92
CA GLY A 143 -14.52 4.74 -6.58
C GLY A 143 -13.48 4.71 -5.45
N GLN A 144 -12.49 3.82 -5.52
CA GLN A 144 -11.38 3.76 -4.55
C GLN A 144 -10.50 5.00 -4.63
N LEU A 145 -10.30 5.53 -5.83
CA LEU A 145 -9.58 6.78 -6.03
C LEU A 145 -10.29 7.96 -5.37
N GLY A 146 -11.63 8.02 -5.47
CA GLY A 146 -12.44 9.01 -4.77
C GLY A 146 -12.24 8.96 -3.25
N TRP A 147 -12.26 7.75 -2.66
CA TRP A 147 -11.96 7.57 -1.24
C TRP A 147 -10.57 8.07 -0.85
N LEU A 148 -9.56 7.76 -1.68
CA LEU A 148 -8.17 8.14 -1.45
C LEU A 148 -7.92 9.66 -1.57
N VAL A 149 -8.76 10.38 -2.32
CA VAL A 149 -8.68 11.85 -2.46
C VAL A 149 -9.41 12.58 -1.35
N VAL A 150 -10.52 12.01 -0.85
CA VAL A 150 -11.41 12.68 0.11
C VAL A 150 -10.97 12.49 1.56
N ILE A 151 -10.44 11.31 1.91
CA ILE A 151 -9.93 10.97 3.25
C ILE A 151 -8.44 11.30 3.32
#